data_AF-A0A3C1A1A2-F1
#
_entry.id   AF-A0A3C1A1A2-F1
#
_cell.length_a   1.000
_cell.length_b   1.000
_cell.length_c   1.000
_cell.angle_alpha   90.00
_cell.angle_beta   90.00
_cell.angle_gamma   90.00
#
_symmetry.space_group_name_H-M   'P 1'
#
loop_
_entity.id
_entity.type
_entity.pdbx_description
1 polymer ?
#
loop_
_entity_poly.entity_id
_entity_poly.type
_entity_poly.pdbx_seq_one_letter_code
_entity_poly.pdbx_strand_id
1 'polypeptide(L)'
;MLGSFLWNIYKSTIDNLYIVCYNNGEQIWRFGMPHGGRRRHVRWGRWGGPRRLTGFLHPCLLLLLHRGDAHGYNLLQGLEEFGFDASSLNPGLVYRALHEMEREGYVVSEWEEESLGPPRRVYRLTPRGDEVLSQWVEELRESRRALDRLIEAHKTHLEEHLP
;
A
#
# COMPACT_ATOMS: atom_id res chain seq x y z
N MET A 1 2.44 5.39 44.47
CA MET A 1 3.57 4.46 44.63
C MET A 1 3.65 3.61 43.38
N LEU A 2 4.77 3.74 42.66
CA LEU A 2 5.05 3.15 41.35
C LEU A 2 5.29 1.64 41.48
N GLY A 3 4.74 0.85 40.56
CA GLY A 3 5.02 -0.57 40.39
C GLY A 3 5.00 -0.91 38.91
N SER A 4 6.15 -0.77 38.25
CA SER A 4 6.41 -1.04 36.85
C SER A 4 6.08 -2.50 36.48
N PHE A 5 5.03 -2.73 35.70
CA PHE A 5 4.84 -4.01 35.01
C PHE A 5 5.58 -3.98 33.67
N LEU A 6 6.84 -4.40 33.73
CA LEU A 6 7.66 -4.72 32.57
C LEU A 6 7.03 -5.94 31.88
N TRP A 7 6.47 -5.74 30.68
CA TRP A 7 6.10 -6.83 29.78
C TRP A 7 7.36 -7.53 29.28
N ASN A 8 7.73 -8.64 29.90
CA ASN A 8 8.80 -9.49 29.44
C ASN A 8 8.23 -10.56 28.49
N ILE A 9 8.18 -10.23 27.20
CA ILE A 9 7.87 -11.19 26.13
C ILE A 9 9.18 -11.90 25.76
N TYR A 10 9.42 -13.08 26.30
CA TYR A 10 10.55 -13.93 25.87
C TYR A 10 10.15 -14.77 24.66
N LYS A 11 11.03 -14.82 23.65
CA LYS A 11 10.80 -15.30 22.28
C LYS A 11 11.18 -16.78 22.06
N SER A 12 10.46 -17.38 21.12
CA SER A 12 10.88 -18.37 20.09
C SER A 12 11.33 -19.79 20.45
N THR A 13 10.63 -20.78 19.86
CA THR A 13 11.23 -21.91 19.11
C THR A 13 10.26 -22.31 17.99
N ILE A 14 10.81 -22.76 16.86
CA ILE A 14 10.17 -23.02 15.56
C ILE A 14 9.13 -24.15 15.68
N ASP A 15 7.85 -23.81 15.53
CA ASP A 15 6.79 -24.60 14.89
C ASP A 15 5.49 -23.77 14.85
N ASN A 16 5.19 -23.20 13.68
CA ASN A 16 4.14 -22.19 13.47
C ASN A 16 2.71 -22.76 13.59
N LEU A 17 2.20 -22.98 14.81
CA LEU A 17 0.76 -23.27 14.94
C LEU A 17 0.07 -22.77 16.22
N TYR A 18 0.78 -22.21 17.21
CA TYR A 18 0.16 -21.73 18.45
C TYR A 18 0.89 -20.51 19.02
N ILE A 19 0.14 -19.54 19.56
CA ILE A 19 0.65 -18.54 20.50
C ILE A 19 0.19 -19.00 21.90
N VAL A 20 1.13 -19.09 22.85
CA VAL A 20 0.85 -19.44 24.24
C VAL A 20 1.26 -18.25 25.11
N CYS A 21 0.33 -17.79 25.95
CA CYS A 21 0.57 -16.72 26.91
C CYS A 21 0.61 -17.30 28.33
N TYR A 22 1.55 -16.83 29.14
CA TYR A 22 1.72 -17.22 30.54
C TYR A 22 1.59 -16.00 31.46
N ASN A 23 1.06 -16.19 32.66
CA ASN A 23 1.11 -15.21 33.74
C ASN A 23 1.49 -15.93 35.04
N ASN A 24 2.52 -15.44 35.75
CA ASN A 24 3.08 -16.08 36.94
C ASN A 24 3.37 -17.60 36.81
N GLY A 25 3.82 -18.04 35.64
CA GLY A 25 4.17 -19.44 35.38
C GLY A 25 2.96 -20.36 35.10
N GLU A 26 1.73 -19.86 35.20
CA GLU A 26 0.54 -20.60 34.84
C GLU A 26 0.12 -20.31 33.39
N GLN A 27 -0.25 -21.36 32.67
CA GLN A 27 -0.80 -21.25 31.32
C GLN A 27 -2.22 -20.70 31.41
N ILE A 28 -2.42 -19.48 30.91
CA ILE A 28 -3.73 -18.80 30.94
C ILE A 28 -4.53 -19.01 29.65
N TRP A 29 -3.90 -19.16 28.48
CA TRP A 29 -4.61 -19.34 27.19
C TRP A 29 -3.85 -20.19 26.17
N ARG A 30 -4.59 -21.01 25.39
CA ARG A 30 -4.09 -21.76 24.22
C ARG A 30 -5.04 -21.55 23.03
N PHE A 31 -4.60 -20.85 21.99
CA PHE A 31 -5.41 -20.62 20.78
C PHE A 31 -5.01 -21.60 19.66
N GLY A 32 -5.91 -22.52 19.29
CA GLY A 32 -5.70 -23.45 18.17
C GLY A 32 -6.46 -23.03 16.92
N MET A 33 -5.81 -23.08 15.76
CA MET A 33 -6.49 -22.81 14.48
C MET A 33 -7.34 -24.01 14.04
N PRO A 34 -8.64 -23.82 13.70
CA PRO A 34 -9.52 -24.91 13.31
C PRO A 34 -9.22 -25.39 11.88
N HIS A 35 -9.11 -26.71 11.70
CA HIS A 35 -9.07 -27.35 10.38
C HIS A 35 -10.42 -28.00 10.06
N GLY A 36 -10.93 -27.74 8.86
CA GLY A 36 -11.96 -28.59 8.22
C GLY A 36 -13.41 -28.13 8.40
N GLY A 37 -13.89 -27.26 7.51
CA GLY A 37 -15.31 -26.95 7.37
C GLY A 37 -15.59 -26.13 6.11
N ARG A 38 -16.34 -26.73 5.18
CA ARG A 38 -16.86 -26.19 3.90
C ARG A 38 -16.74 -24.66 3.73
N ARG A 39 -15.82 -24.25 2.86
CA ARG A 39 -15.65 -22.85 2.43
C ARG A 39 -16.89 -22.38 1.67
N ARG A 40 -17.87 -21.80 2.37
CA ARG A 40 -18.64 -20.71 1.77
C ARG A 40 -17.63 -19.61 1.49
N HIS A 41 -17.43 -19.32 0.21
CA HIS A 41 -16.57 -18.24 -0.26
C HIS A 41 -17.22 -16.90 0.11
N VAL A 42 -17.18 -16.56 1.40
CA VAL A 42 -17.35 -15.19 1.83
C VAL A 42 -16.16 -14.46 1.23
N ARG A 43 -16.44 -13.69 0.16
CA ARG A 43 -15.49 -12.74 -0.42
C ARG A 43 -15.28 -11.66 0.64
N TRP A 44 -14.42 -11.95 1.62
CA TRP A 44 -13.84 -10.96 2.50
C TRP A 44 -13.12 -9.99 1.59
N GLY A 45 -13.76 -8.86 1.30
CA GLY A 45 -13.16 -7.81 0.51
C GLY A 45 -11.87 -7.40 1.20
N ARG A 46 -10.73 -7.85 0.66
CA ARG A 46 -9.47 -7.11 0.56
C ARG A 46 -9.20 -6.09 1.69
N TRP A 47 -9.17 -6.53 2.94
CA TRP A 47 -8.55 -5.76 4.02
C TRP A 47 -7.12 -6.30 4.20
N GLY A 48 -6.26 -5.94 3.24
CA GLY A 48 -4.83 -6.18 3.33
C GLY A 48 -4.20 -5.25 4.39
N GLY A 49 -3.33 -5.82 5.22
CA GLY A 49 -2.35 -5.05 6.00
C GLY A 49 -1.44 -4.21 5.10
N PRO A 50 -0.54 -3.43 5.70
CA PRO A 50 -0.37 -1.99 5.41
C PRO A 50 -0.85 -1.60 4.01
N ARG A 51 -2.12 -1.21 3.91
CA ARG A 51 -2.56 -0.31 2.84
C ARG A 51 -1.61 0.90 2.90
N ARG A 52 -0.93 1.26 1.81
CA ARG A 52 -0.80 2.67 1.35
C ARG A 52 0.12 2.94 0.14
N LEU A 53 1.07 2.08 -0.26
CA LEU A 53 2.01 2.49 -1.33
C LEU A 53 1.76 1.84 -2.71
N THR A 54 1.51 0.54 -2.81
CA THR A 54 1.43 -0.14 -4.13
C THR A 54 0.16 0.24 -4.92
N GLY A 55 -0.97 0.37 -4.23
CA GLY A 55 -2.22 0.83 -4.84
C GLY A 55 -2.21 2.32 -5.19
N PHE A 56 -1.44 3.13 -4.45
CA PHE A 56 -1.35 4.58 -4.68
C PHE A 56 -0.33 4.94 -5.76
N LEU A 57 0.67 4.09 -5.99
CA LEU A 57 1.70 4.30 -7.01
C LEU A 57 1.11 4.42 -8.42
N HIS A 58 0.14 3.58 -8.77
CA HIS A 58 -0.48 3.56 -10.10
C HIS A 58 -1.15 4.90 -10.46
N PRO A 59 -2.09 5.45 -9.66
CA PRO A 59 -2.69 6.74 -9.99
C PRO A 59 -1.68 7.89 -9.97
N CYS A 60 -0.63 7.85 -9.14
CA CYS A 60 0.45 8.84 -9.19
C CYS A 60 1.21 8.81 -10.52
N LEU A 61 1.60 7.62 -11.00
CA LEU A 61 2.28 7.46 -12.30
C LEU A 61 1.39 7.87 -13.46
N LEU A 62 0.11 7.49 -13.45
CA LEU A 62 -0.86 7.92 -14.46
C LEU A 62 -1.02 9.43 -14.47
N LEU A 63 -1.11 10.08 -13.31
CA LEU A 63 -1.21 11.54 -13.20
C LEU A 63 0.05 12.24 -13.73
N LEU A 64 1.24 11.72 -13.46
CA LEU A 64 2.48 12.26 -14.02
C LEU A 64 2.47 12.16 -15.55
N LEU A 65 2.06 11.01 -16.11
CA LEU A 65 1.96 10.80 -17.55
C LEU A 65 0.82 11.60 -18.21
N HIS A 66 -0.21 11.95 -17.46
CA HIS A 66 -1.26 12.87 -17.92
C HIS A 66 -0.72 14.29 -18.16
N ARG A 67 0.39 14.68 -17.51
CA ARG A 67 1.05 15.98 -17.74
C ARG A 67 1.94 15.97 -18.98
N GLY A 68 2.31 14.79 -19.47
CA GLY A 68 3.13 14.61 -20.66
C GLY A 68 3.94 13.32 -20.62
N ASP A 69 4.44 12.93 -21.79
CA ASP A 69 5.31 11.76 -21.95
C ASP A 69 6.57 11.88 -21.10
N ALA A 70 7.01 10.79 -20.49
CA ALA A 70 8.14 10.82 -19.57
C ALA A 70 8.96 9.53 -19.55
N HIS A 71 10.25 9.65 -19.25
CA HIS A 71 11.11 8.52 -18.95
C HIS A 71 10.85 7.97 -17.55
N GLY A 72 11.11 6.67 -17.34
CA GLY A 72 10.93 6.02 -16.04
C GLY A 72 11.68 6.69 -14.87
N TYR A 73 12.87 7.26 -15.13
CA TYR A 73 13.61 8.02 -14.12
C TYR A 73 12.92 9.34 -13.74
N ASN A 74 12.40 10.08 -14.72
CA ASN A 74 11.69 11.33 -14.46
C ASN A 74 10.39 11.06 -13.68
N LEU A 75 9.71 9.94 -13.98
CA LEU A 75 8.55 9.49 -13.20
C LEU A 75 8.94 9.19 -11.76
N LEU A 76 10.06 8.51 -11.52
CA LEU A 76 10.55 8.22 -10.18
C LEU A 76 10.81 9.49 -9.37
N GLN A 77 11.43 10.50 -9.98
CA GLN A 77 11.63 11.82 -9.35
C GLN A 77 10.31 12.54 -9.09
N GLY A 78 9.37 12.50 -10.04
CA GLY A 78 8.05 13.11 -9.89
C GLY A 78 7.20 12.51 -8.77
N LEU A 79 7.49 11.27 -8.33
CA LEU A 79 6.75 10.64 -7.22
C LEU A 79 6.99 11.34 -5.88
N GLU A 80 8.06 12.13 -5.73
CA GLU A 80 8.31 12.93 -4.52
C GLU A 80 7.16 13.89 -4.20
N GLU A 81 6.48 14.43 -5.21
CA GLU A 81 5.31 15.30 -5.06
C GLU A 81 4.18 14.63 -4.27
N PHE A 82 4.08 13.30 -4.32
CA PHE A 82 3.04 12.53 -3.67
C PHE A 82 3.50 11.88 -2.35
N GLY A 83 4.64 12.31 -1.82
CA GLY A 83 5.19 11.84 -0.55
C GLY A 83 5.95 10.51 -0.65
N PHE A 84 6.32 10.07 -1.85
CA PHE A 84 7.28 8.98 -2.01
C PHE A 84 8.69 9.53 -1.87
N ASP A 85 9.42 9.09 -0.86
CA ASP A 85 10.83 9.43 -0.75
C ASP A 85 11.62 8.67 -1.84
N ALA A 86 12.13 9.40 -2.84
CA ALA A 86 12.85 8.80 -3.97
C ALA A 86 14.15 8.10 -3.53
N SER A 87 14.74 8.49 -2.40
CA SER A 87 15.95 7.86 -1.87
C SER A 87 15.70 6.46 -1.29
N SER A 88 14.47 6.20 -0.82
CA SER A 88 14.05 4.91 -0.27
C SER A 88 13.17 4.10 -1.24
N LEU A 89 12.60 4.73 -2.27
CA LEU A 89 11.78 4.07 -3.26
C LEU A 89 12.64 3.18 -4.18
N ASN A 90 12.41 1.87 -4.11
CA ASN A 90 13.07 0.92 -5.00
C ASN A 90 12.66 1.17 -6.47
N PRO A 91 13.59 1.53 -7.37
CA PRO A 91 13.26 1.77 -8.78
C PRO A 91 12.60 0.57 -9.46
N GLY A 92 12.98 -0.66 -9.07
CA GLY A 92 12.37 -1.89 -9.58
C GLY A 92 10.89 -2.05 -9.21
N LEU A 93 10.39 -1.34 -8.20
CA LEU A 93 8.94 -1.29 -7.94
C LEU A 93 8.23 -0.42 -9.00
N VAL A 94 8.80 0.74 -9.33
CA VAL A 94 8.25 1.65 -10.35
C VAL A 94 8.25 0.98 -11.72
N TYR A 95 9.36 0.35 -12.11
CA TYR A 95 9.43 -0.33 -13.41
C TYR A 95 8.52 -1.55 -13.50
N ARG A 96 8.30 -2.28 -12.39
CA ARG A 96 7.28 -3.34 -12.36
C ARG A 96 5.88 -2.78 -12.52
N ALA A 97 5.53 -1.70 -11.83
CA ALA A 97 4.24 -1.05 -11.97
C ALA A 97 4.02 -0.54 -13.41
N LEU A 98 5.03 0.10 -14.02
CA LEU A 98 4.95 0.54 -15.42
C LEU A 98 4.73 -0.63 -16.39
N HIS A 99 5.40 -1.75 -16.16
CA HIS A 99 5.20 -2.95 -16.97
C HIS A 99 3.81 -3.56 -16.80
N GLU A 100 3.27 -3.58 -15.57
CA GLU A 100 1.90 -4.00 -15.30
C GLU A 100 0.89 -3.06 -16.00
N MET A 101 1.09 -1.74 -15.89
CA MET A 101 0.25 -0.73 -16.55
C MET A 101 0.29 -0.83 -18.07
N GLU A 102 1.44 -1.16 -18.66
CA GLU A 102 1.59 -1.38 -20.10
C GLU A 102 0.82 -2.64 -20.53
N ARG A 103 0.94 -3.74 -19.77
CA ARG A 103 0.18 -4.99 -20.02
C ARG A 103 -1.33 -4.80 -19.94
N GLU A 104 -1.79 -3.95 -19.02
CA GLU A 104 -3.22 -3.60 -18.89
C GLU A 104 -3.70 -2.59 -19.94
N GLY A 105 -2.77 -2.02 -20.73
CA GLY A 105 -3.07 -1.03 -21.77
C GLY A 105 -3.43 0.34 -21.20
N TYR A 106 -2.92 0.69 -20.02
CA TYR A 106 -3.07 2.04 -19.43
C TYR A 106 -2.01 3.00 -19.97
N VAL A 107 -0.83 2.47 -20.27
CA VAL A 107 0.28 3.22 -20.87
C VAL A 107 0.83 2.45 -22.07
N VAL A 108 1.50 3.16 -22.97
CA VAL A 108 2.36 2.57 -24.00
C VAL A 108 3.78 3.09 -23.81
N SER A 109 4.77 2.38 -24.36
CA SER A 109 6.13 2.86 -24.34
C SER A 109 6.88 2.58 -25.63
N GLU A 110 7.86 3.42 -25.90
CA GLU A 110 8.73 3.37 -27.07
C GLU A 110 10.18 3.55 -26.63
N TRP A 111 11.12 2.96 -27.37
CA TRP A 111 12.54 3.18 -27.17
C TRP A 111 12.97 4.44 -27.93
N GLU A 112 13.61 5.37 -27.23
CA GLU A 112 14.22 6.55 -27.83
C GLU A 112 15.67 6.22 -28.22
N GLU A 113 15.89 6.01 -29.52
CA GLU A 113 17.18 5.63 -30.11
C GLU A 113 18.05 6.86 -30.48
N GLU A 114 17.46 8.06 -30.53
CA GLU A 114 18.13 9.29 -30.99
C GLU A 114 18.99 10.01 -29.93
N SER A 115 19.11 9.47 -28.71
CA SER A 115 19.93 10.08 -27.67
C SER A 115 21.39 9.64 -27.79
N LEU A 116 22.35 10.56 -27.55
CA LEU A 116 23.80 10.29 -27.46
C LEU A 116 24.21 9.41 -26.25
N GLY A 117 23.32 8.55 -25.77
CA GLY A 117 23.46 7.75 -24.57
C GLY A 117 22.75 6.39 -24.67
N PRO A 118 22.72 5.61 -23.57
CA PRO A 118 22.03 4.33 -23.56
C PRO A 118 20.54 4.54 -23.88
N PRO A 119 19.92 3.60 -24.63
CA PRO A 119 18.53 3.72 -25.06
C PRO A 119 17.62 3.89 -23.85
N ARG A 120 16.67 4.84 -23.95
CA ARG A 120 15.74 5.17 -22.87
C ARG A 120 14.32 4.82 -23.30
N ARG A 121 13.54 4.24 -22.39
CA ARG A 121 12.10 4.07 -22.61
C ARG A 121 11.37 5.36 -22.27
N VAL A 122 10.54 5.83 -23.19
CA VAL A 122 9.55 6.88 -22.98
C VAL A 122 8.20 6.22 -22.79
N TYR A 123 7.46 6.62 -21.76
CA TYR A 123 6.11 6.15 -21.49
C TYR A 123 5.12 7.27 -21.84
N ARG A 124 3.96 6.87 -22.37
CA ARG A 124 2.86 7.75 -22.75
C ARG A 124 1.54 7.21 -22.19
N LEU A 125 0.69 8.12 -21.71
CA LEU A 125 -0.65 7.78 -21.26
C LEU A 125 -1.54 7.41 -22.46
N THR A 126 -2.38 6.39 -22.29
CA THR A 126 -3.41 6.02 -23.29
C THR A 126 -4.78 6.59 -22.90
N PRO A 127 -5.76 6.66 -23.81
CA PRO A 127 -7.14 7.02 -23.46
C PRO A 127 -7.74 6.14 -22.36
N ARG A 128 -7.47 4.82 -22.40
CA ARG A 128 -7.90 3.89 -21.35
C ARG A 128 -7.24 4.19 -20.00
N GLY A 129 -5.95 4.57 -20.02
CA GLY A 129 -5.23 4.99 -18.82
C GLY A 129 -5.81 6.24 -18.17
N ASP A 130 -6.28 7.19 -18.98
CA ASP A 130 -6.94 8.41 -18.52
C ASP A 130 -8.31 8.12 -17.86
N GLU A 131 -9.13 7.26 -18.47
CA GLU A 131 -10.38 6.79 -17.87
C GLU A 131 -10.14 6.11 -16.52
N VAL A 132 -9.10 5.27 -16.44
CA VAL A 132 -8.71 4.57 -15.20
C VAL A 132 -8.20 5.56 -14.15
N LEU A 133 -7.42 6.57 -14.53
CA LEU A 133 -7.00 7.64 -13.62
C LEU A 133 -8.21 8.36 -13.01
N SER A 134 -9.20 8.69 -13.84
CA SER A 134 -10.44 9.32 -13.38
C SER A 134 -11.19 8.45 -12.36
N GLN A 135 -11.31 7.14 -12.62
CA GLN A 135 -11.94 6.20 -11.68
C GLN A 135 -11.17 6.14 -10.35
N TRP A 136 -9.84 6.06 -10.39
CA TRP A 136 -9.00 6.08 -9.20
C TRP A 136 -9.20 7.34 -8.36
N VAL A 137 -9.32 8.51 -9.00
CA VAL A 137 -9.55 9.78 -8.28
C VAL A 137 -10.88 9.75 -7.53
N GLU A 138 -11.95 9.19 -8.12
CA GLU A 138 -13.24 9.06 -7.42
C GLU A 138 -13.16 8.08 -6.23
N GLU A 139 -12.52 6.91 -6.41
CA GLU A 139 -12.31 5.95 -5.32
C GLU A 139 -11.47 6.54 -4.18
N LEU A 140 -10.47 7.35 -4.51
CA LEU A 140 -9.65 8.06 -3.52
C LEU A 140 -10.44 9.12 -2.77
N ARG A 141 -11.35 9.84 -3.44
CA ARG A 141 -12.26 10.80 -2.78
C ARG A 141 -13.19 10.09 -1.80
N GLU A 142 -13.71 8.92 -2.16
CA GLU A 142 -14.51 8.10 -1.25
C GLU A 142 -13.71 7.62 -0.05
N SER A 143 -12.51 7.10 -0.30
CA SER A 143 -11.59 6.63 0.72
C SER A 143 -11.20 7.76 1.68
N ARG A 144 -10.93 8.97 1.17
CA ARG A 144 -10.66 10.16 1.98
C ARG A 144 -11.82 10.47 2.93
N ARG A 145 -13.05 10.52 2.41
CA ARG A 145 -14.25 10.78 3.24
C ARG A 145 -14.42 9.75 4.36
N ALA A 146 -14.08 8.49 4.11
CA ALA A 146 -14.15 7.43 5.13
C ALA A 146 -13.05 7.59 6.19
N LEU A 147 -11.82 7.94 5.77
CA LEU A 147 -10.71 8.21 6.68
C LEU A 147 -10.99 9.43 7.57
N ASP A 148 -11.50 10.53 6.99
CA ASP A 148 -11.82 11.74 7.72
C ASP A 148 -12.88 11.47 8.81
N ARG A 149 -13.92 10.69 8.49
CA ARG A 149 -14.93 10.28 9.48
C ARG A 149 -14.34 9.46 10.64
N LEU A 150 -13.43 8.54 10.34
CA LEU A 150 -12.76 7.73 11.36
C LEU A 150 -11.89 8.60 12.29
N ILE A 151 -11.10 9.50 11.70
CA ILE A 151 -10.21 10.41 12.44
C ILE A 151 -11.05 11.31 13.36
N GLU A 152 -12.14 11.87 12.85
CA GLU A 152 -13.02 12.75 13.64
C GLU A 152 -13.71 11.97 14.78
N ALA A 153 -14.26 10.80 14.50
CA ALA A 153 -14.88 9.97 15.54
C ALA A 153 -13.89 9.59 16.66
N HIS A 154 -12.63 9.33 16.31
CA HIS A 154 -11.59 9.07 17.30
C HIS A 154 -11.29 10.31 18.16
N LYS A 155 -11.21 11.49 17.54
CA LYS A 155 -10.99 12.75 18.24
C LYS A 155 -12.12 13.05 19.22
N THR A 156 -13.38 12.95 18.77
CA THR A 156 -14.55 13.14 19.64
C THR A 156 -14.53 12.18 20.83
N HIS A 157 -14.21 10.91 20.60
CA HIS A 157 -14.13 9.92 21.68
C HIS A 157 -13.08 10.28 22.73
N LEU A 158 -11.90 10.77 22.30
CA LEU A 158 -10.85 11.21 23.22
C LEU A 158 -11.29 12.43 24.03
N GLU A 159 -11.93 13.42 23.40
CA GLU A 159 -12.40 14.65 24.07
C GLU A 159 -13.48 14.38 25.13
N GLU A 160 -14.37 13.40 24.89
CA GLU A 160 -15.40 12.98 25.85
C GLU A 160 -14.86 12.17 27.04
N HIS A 161 -13.66 11.57 26.91
CA HIS A 161 -13.08 10.66 27.89
C HIS A 161 -11.74 11.14 28.46
N LEU A 162 -11.37 12.40 28.20
CA LEU A 162 -10.24 13.07 28.86
C LEU A 162 -10.72 13.66 30.20
N PRO A 163 -10.10 13.28 31.34
CA PRO A 163 -10.42 13.83 32.65
C PRO A 163 -10.02 15.31 32.81
#